data_AF-A0A1B6FMQ7-F1
#
_entry.id   AF-A0A1B6FMQ7-F1
#
_cell.length_a   1.000
_cell.length_b   1.000
_cell.length_c   1.000
_cell.angle_alpha   90.00
_cell.angle_beta   90.00
_cell.angle_gamma   90.00
#
_symmetry.space_group_name_H-M   'P 1'
#
loop_
_entity.id
_entity.type
_entity.pdbx_description
1 polymer ?
#
loop_
_entity_poly.entity_id
_entity_poly.type
_entity_poly.pdbx_seq_one_letter_code
_entity_poly.pdbx_strand_id
1 'polypeptide(L)'
;TRDYYQQLYGQKQGESYDKYLNRVFKQTPKEGNVEFVDKLKVLNAMYPSLPIWNNPKEVRYTRRYYMDMYKRLPGESVDDYYRRLMYQGPNESNDDYVKRMQVIQAVYPKLDLWTSRKYLMYTAKYLTFLNQKKEGEDEQTFDSRIFARQPGETKTDYVSRIDIMRILFSTDLEHIFDNPDFLNYTKDYYTQKYGQKSGESIDEYVTRTFTEDPEESDYEYLNRVKVVKALFPELEVWTDRSKIDSTKHFYELLYQRQPEQSEDDYYKKIFAQKPGESDETYKNRIEIFQLTYPELHVWDNPEYLVYTKKFYQLEYTKPKGKSDDEFYKPIFEKKVGETNAHYLNRLTNFFLVDPENPAWNDVKYLQYTKPYFSLLFAQKPDESVAAWANRLLKQYPEESNTEYQNRMNIVQAVVSKDVWDKITSLKAAEKDKPVSNSGVTYIDDEIKSTEDKDANAAKVLAKKAYEGYYEYMARIMEPDSDETEDSHKERLEWIKKNMPTVAQTDLYRYYSDGSYKSKADYPL
;
A
#
# COMPACT_ATOMS: atom_id res chain seq x y z
N THR A 1 63.76 -40.41 20.25
CA THR A 1 62.46 -39.96 20.81
C THR A 1 61.39 -39.82 19.73
N ARG A 2 61.65 -39.15 18.61
CA ARG A 2 60.68 -38.99 17.50
C ARG A 2 60.20 -40.34 16.92
N ASP A 3 61.10 -41.29 16.69
CA ASP A 3 60.76 -42.62 16.15
C ASP A 3 59.88 -43.46 17.09
N TYR A 4 60.08 -43.34 18.40
CA TYR A 4 59.28 -44.02 19.42
C TYR A 4 57.82 -43.53 19.40
N TYR A 5 57.64 -42.20 19.36
CA TYR A 5 56.31 -41.60 19.28
C TYR A 5 55.63 -41.85 17.93
N GLN A 6 56.41 -41.93 16.86
CA GLN A 6 55.89 -42.27 15.53
C GLN A 6 55.39 -43.71 15.45
N GLN A 7 56.05 -44.66 16.13
CA GLN A 7 55.55 -46.02 16.27
C GLN A 7 54.27 -46.11 17.13
N LEU A 8 54.15 -45.29 18.18
CA LEU A 8 52.99 -45.29 19.07
C LEU A 8 51.77 -44.59 18.45
N TYR A 9 51.97 -43.42 17.86
CA TYR A 9 50.90 -42.48 17.52
C TYR A 9 50.80 -42.16 16.03
N GLY A 10 51.70 -42.68 15.19
CA GLY A 10 51.54 -42.63 13.74
C GLY A 10 50.40 -43.54 13.26
N GLN A 11 49.80 -43.18 12.14
CA GLN A 11 48.85 -44.07 11.45
C GLN A 11 49.60 -45.29 10.91
N LYS A 12 49.11 -46.49 11.23
CA LYS A 12 49.75 -47.74 10.80
C LYS A 12 49.43 -48.05 9.35
N GLN A 13 50.32 -48.77 8.67
CA GLN A 13 50.07 -49.23 7.30
C GLN A 13 48.80 -50.09 7.25
N GLY A 14 47.86 -49.75 6.36
CA GLY A 14 46.56 -50.42 6.23
C GLY A 14 45.52 -50.07 7.30
N GLU A 15 45.83 -49.17 8.25
CA GLU A 15 44.86 -48.69 9.24
C GLU A 15 43.94 -47.62 8.63
N SER A 16 42.63 -47.83 8.71
CA SER A 16 41.67 -46.79 8.29
C SER A 16 41.75 -45.58 9.22
N TYR A 17 41.40 -44.41 8.70
CA TYR A 17 41.43 -43.17 9.48
C TYR A 17 40.58 -43.26 10.77
N ASP A 18 39.37 -43.84 10.70
CA ASP A 18 38.54 -44.05 11.89
C ASP A 18 39.17 -44.99 12.92
N LYS A 19 39.88 -46.04 12.49
CA LYS A 19 40.60 -46.94 13.40
C LYS A 19 41.77 -46.21 14.05
N TYR A 20 42.48 -45.40 13.27
CA TYR A 20 43.55 -44.54 13.76
C TYR A 20 43.07 -43.57 14.84
N LEU A 21 41.99 -42.82 14.58
CA LEU A 21 41.42 -41.88 15.54
C LEU A 21 40.97 -42.57 16.84
N ASN A 22 40.27 -43.71 16.72
CA ASN A 22 39.84 -44.47 17.89
C ASN A 22 41.01 -45.03 18.71
N ARG A 23 42.11 -45.41 18.06
CA ARG A 23 43.28 -45.94 18.77
C ARG A 23 44.06 -44.86 19.50
N VAL A 24 44.26 -43.70 18.87
CA VAL A 24 45.19 -42.67 19.37
C VAL A 24 44.47 -41.60 20.20
N PHE A 25 43.28 -41.19 19.78
CA PHE A 25 42.58 -40.02 20.32
C PHE A 25 41.38 -40.38 21.21
N LYS A 26 41.06 -41.67 21.37
CA LYS A 26 40.05 -42.09 22.34
C LYS A 26 40.67 -42.20 23.71
N GLN A 27 39.99 -41.64 24.71
CA GLN A 27 40.39 -41.83 26.10
C GLN A 27 40.15 -43.27 26.52
N THR A 28 41.15 -43.89 27.14
CA THR A 28 41.00 -45.26 27.64
C THR A 28 40.29 -45.26 29.01
N PRO A 29 39.60 -46.35 29.40
CA PRO A 29 38.92 -46.41 30.70
C PRO A 29 39.84 -46.23 31.92
N LYS A 30 41.15 -46.44 31.76
CA LYS A 30 42.14 -46.33 32.83
C LYS A 30 42.86 -44.97 32.84
N GLU A 31 42.65 -44.12 31.84
CA GLU A 31 43.35 -42.85 31.66
C GLU A 31 42.55 -41.72 32.30
N GLY A 32 43.17 -40.98 33.22
CA GLY A 32 42.54 -39.83 33.88
C GLY A 32 42.28 -38.66 32.92
N ASN A 33 41.42 -37.72 33.31
CA ASN A 33 41.10 -36.55 32.48
C ASN A 33 42.34 -35.69 32.18
N VAL A 34 43.18 -35.47 33.20
CA VAL A 34 44.42 -34.67 33.09
C VAL A 34 45.42 -35.37 32.17
N GLU A 35 45.69 -36.66 32.42
CA GLU A 35 46.59 -37.48 31.61
C GLU A 35 46.18 -37.50 30.13
N PHE A 36 44.87 -37.63 29.86
CA PHE A 36 44.35 -37.61 28.50
C PHE A 36 44.59 -36.26 27.81
N VAL A 37 44.34 -35.15 28.50
CA VAL A 37 44.59 -33.81 27.95
C VAL A 37 46.07 -33.57 27.69
N ASP A 38 46.95 -34.02 28.59
CA ASP A 38 48.39 -33.90 28.41
C ASP A 38 48.90 -34.75 27.24
N LYS A 39 48.34 -35.96 27.05
CA LYS A 39 48.57 -36.76 25.84
C LYS A 39 48.17 -36.00 24.58
N LEU A 40 46.99 -35.35 24.57
CA LEU A 40 46.54 -34.57 23.42
C LEU A 40 47.42 -33.34 23.16
N LYS A 41 47.94 -32.66 24.19
CA LYS A 41 48.93 -31.57 24.05
C LYS A 41 50.20 -32.05 23.36
N VAL A 42 50.73 -33.21 23.77
CA VAL A 42 51.91 -33.83 23.15
C VAL A 42 51.62 -34.23 21.70
N LEU A 43 50.45 -34.81 21.43
CA LEU A 43 50.04 -35.18 20.06
C LEU A 43 49.89 -33.96 19.15
N ASN A 44 49.30 -32.87 19.63
CA ASN A 44 49.17 -31.64 18.85
C ASN A 44 50.55 -31.03 18.56
N ALA A 45 51.48 -31.06 19.51
CA ALA A 45 52.83 -30.55 19.31
C ALA A 45 53.63 -31.38 18.29
N MET A 46 53.45 -32.71 18.27
CA MET A 46 54.16 -33.60 17.34
C MET A 46 53.52 -33.66 15.95
N TYR A 47 52.20 -33.54 15.88
CA TYR A 47 51.41 -33.68 14.66
C TYR A 47 50.38 -32.54 14.52
N PRO A 48 50.83 -31.27 14.45
CA PRO A 48 49.93 -30.11 14.42
C PRO A 48 49.11 -30.03 13.12
N SER A 49 49.56 -30.69 12.06
CA SER A 49 48.87 -30.72 10.76
C SER A 49 47.77 -31.78 10.64
N LEU A 50 47.50 -32.57 11.70
CA LEU A 50 46.43 -33.56 11.63
C LEU A 50 45.07 -32.89 11.49
N PRO A 51 44.21 -33.34 10.56
CA PRO A 51 42.89 -32.74 10.34
C PRO A 51 42.00 -32.71 11.59
N ILE A 52 42.17 -33.65 12.52
CA ILE A 52 41.40 -33.77 13.76
C ILE A 52 41.41 -32.49 14.62
N TRP A 53 42.49 -31.71 14.55
CA TRP A 53 42.60 -30.47 15.31
C TRP A 53 41.68 -29.38 14.78
N ASN A 54 41.39 -29.40 13.48
CA ASN A 54 40.67 -28.35 12.75
C ASN A 54 39.34 -28.83 12.16
N ASN A 55 38.89 -30.05 12.51
CA ASN A 55 37.64 -30.64 12.01
C ASN A 55 36.55 -30.65 13.09
N PRO A 56 35.51 -29.79 12.99
CA PRO A 56 34.43 -29.75 13.98
C PRO A 56 33.63 -31.07 14.05
N LYS A 57 33.62 -31.89 12.98
CA LYS A 57 32.95 -33.20 12.98
C LYS A 57 33.64 -34.23 13.88
N GLU A 58 34.91 -34.01 14.21
CA GLU A 58 35.74 -34.90 15.01
C GLU A 58 35.91 -34.43 16.45
N VAL A 59 35.22 -33.34 16.83
CA VAL A 59 35.33 -32.70 18.14
C VAL A 59 35.13 -33.66 19.31
N ARG A 60 34.39 -34.77 19.13
CA ARG A 60 34.23 -35.81 20.16
C ARG A 60 35.55 -36.36 20.70
N TYR A 61 36.61 -36.36 19.90
CA TYR A 61 37.94 -36.83 20.28
C TYR A 61 38.80 -35.74 20.94
N THR A 62 38.64 -34.48 20.52
CA THR A 62 39.47 -33.34 20.97
C THR A 62 38.76 -32.44 21.99
N ARG A 63 37.48 -32.70 22.30
CA ARG A 63 36.62 -31.84 23.14
C ARG A 63 37.27 -31.48 24.46
N ARG A 64 37.85 -32.44 25.17
CA ARG A 64 38.46 -32.21 26.49
C ARG A 64 39.71 -31.33 26.42
N TYR A 65 40.51 -31.49 25.37
CA TYR A 65 41.68 -30.66 25.11
C TYR A 65 41.26 -29.20 24.88
N TYR A 66 40.27 -28.97 24.01
CA TYR A 66 39.72 -27.64 23.78
C TYR A 66 39.02 -27.07 25.02
N MET A 67 38.35 -27.91 25.81
CA MET A 67 37.77 -27.48 27.08
C MET A 67 38.82 -26.99 28.06
N ASP A 68 39.95 -27.71 28.19
CA ASP A 68 41.04 -27.28 29.08
C ASP A 68 41.70 -25.97 28.62
N MET A 69 41.94 -25.81 27.31
CA MET A 69 42.61 -24.62 26.77
C MET A 69 41.72 -23.37 26.79
N TYR A 70 40.44 -23.52 26.51
CA TYR A 70 39.51 -22.40 26.30
C TYR A 70 38.44 -22.29 27.37
N LYS A 71 38.61 -22.94 28.52
CA LYS A 71 37.74 -22.68 29.68
C LYS A 71 37.88 -21.22 30.14
N ARG A 72 36.79 -20.69 30.68
CA ARG A 72 36.80 -19.41 31.39
C ARG A 72 37.68 -19.53 32.64
N LEU A 73 38.53 -18.53 32.87
CA LEU A 73 39.43 -18.51 34.02
C LEU A 73 38.68 -18.06 35.29
N PRO A 74 39.12 -18.46 36.49
CA PRO A 74 38.54 -17.99 37.73
C PRO A 74 38.60 -16.46 37.82
N GLY A 75 37.46 -15.81 38.08
CA GLY A 75 37.35 -14.35 38.18
C GLY A 75 37.33 -13.59 36.86
N GLU A 76 37.48 -14.26 35.71
CA GLU A 76 37.44 -13.62 34.38
C GLU A 76 36.02 -13.12 34.08
N SER A 77 35.87 -11.89 33.57
CA SER A 77 34.57 -11.38 33.13
C SER A 77 34.07 -12.12 31.88
N VAL A 78 32.77 -12.01 31.54
CA VAL A 78 32.24 -12.61 30.31
C VAL A 78 32.88 -11.97 29.07
N ASP A 79 33.06 -10.65 29.10
CA ASP A 79 33.63 -9.89 27.99
C ASP A 79 35.11 -10.20 27.78
N ASP A 80 35.90 -10.31 28.86
CA ASP A 80 37.31 -10.72 28.77
C ASP A 80 37.43 -12.16 28.26
N TYR A 81 36.54 -13.04 28.73
CA TYR A 81 36.49 -14.42 28.25
C TYR A 81 36.24 -14.48 26.74
N TYR A 82 35.23 -13.77 26.24
CA TYR A 82 34.90 -13.75 24.81
C TYR A 82 35.96 -13.06 23.96
N ARG A 83 36.55 -11.96 24.44
CA ARG A 83 37.67 -11.30 23.78
C ARG A 83 38.87 -12.24 23.63
N ARG A 84 39.22 -12.97 24.69
CA ARG A 84 40.30 -13.97 24.67
C ARG A 84 39.96 -15.16 23.77
N LEU A 85 38.71 -15.64 23.82
CA LEU A 85 38.25 -16.77 23.01
C LEU A 85 38.36 -16.47 21.52
N MET A 86 37.93 -15.27 21.10
CA MET A 86 37.90 -14.82 19.70
C MET A 86 39.23 -14.26 19.20
N TYR A 87 40.28 -14.20 20.03
CA TYR A 87 41.58 -13.67 19.62
C TYR A 87 42.22 -14.52 18.52
N GLN A 88 42.66 -13.87 17.44
CA GLN A 88 43.47 -14.47 16.38
C GLN A 88 44.94 -14.21 16.69
N GLY A 89 45.74 -15.28 16.72
CA GLY A 89 47.17 -15.16 17.00
C GLY A 89 47.93 -14.42 15.88
N PRO A 90 49.10 -13.81 16.18
CA PRO A 90 49.86 -13.04 15.19
C PRO A 90 50.35 -13.88 13.99
N ASN A 91 50.45 -15.20 14.15
CA ASN A 91 50.92 -16.13 13.12
C ASN A 91 49.81 -17.08 12.63
N GLU A 92 48.55 -16.81 12.99
CA GLU A 92 47.42 -17.64 12.60
C GLU A 92 46.79 -17.07 11.32
N SER A 93 46.74 -17.86 10.26
CA SER A 93 46.06 -17.45 9.02
C SER A 93 44.55 -17.29 9.24
N ASN A 94 43.87 -16.54 8.37
CA ASN A 94 42.40 -16.38 8.50
C ASN A 94 41.66 -17.72 8.37
N ASP A 95 42.15 -18.63 7.53
CA ASP A 95 41.58 -19.96 7.34
C ASP A 95 41.79 -20.84 8.58
N ASP A 96 43.00 -20.83 9.17
CA ASP A 96 43.28 -21.54 10.42
C ASP A 96 42.44 -20.99 11.59
N TYR A 97 42.29 -19.67 11.66
CA TYR A 97 41.45 -18.99 12.63
C TYR A 97 39.99 -19.44 12.52
N VAL A 98 39.41 -19.43 11.32
CA VAL A 98 38.03 -19.88 11.09
C VAL A 98 37.86 -21.35 11.47
N LYS A 99 38.77 -22.23 11.03
CA LYS A 99 38.73 -23.66 11.36
C LYS A 99 38.79 -23.90 12.87
N ARG A 100 39.67 -23.20 13.58
CA ARG A 100 39.77 -23.26 15.05
C ARG A 100 38.49 -22.77 15.72
N MET A 101 37.94 -21.65 15.28
CA MET A 101 36.68 -21.12 15.82
C MET A 101 35.50 -22.07 15.59
N GLN A 102 35.41 -22.73 14.44
CA GLN A 102 34.38 -23.75 14.19
C GLN A 102 34.48 -24.92 15.18
N VAL A 103 35.70 -25.36 15.53
CA VAL A 103 35.91 -26.40 16.54
C VAL A 103 35.50 -25.89 17.93
N ILE A 104 35.90 -24.67 18.31
CA ILE A 104 35.50 -24.06 19.58
C ILE A 104 33.98 -23.92 19.69
N GLN A 105 33.30 -23.49 18.62
CA GLN A 105 31.85 -23.42 18.54
C GLN A 105 31.20 -24.80 18.72
N ALA A 106 31.79 -25.87 18.15
CA ALA A 106 31.32 -27.24 18.36
C ALA A 106 31.57 -27.78 19.79
N VAL A 107 32.58 -27.26 20.49
CA VAL A 107 32.84 -27.56 21.92
C VAL A 107 31.86 -26.83 22.82
N TYR A 108 31.58 -25.56 22.51
CA TYR A 108 30.76 -24.66 23.30
C TYR A 108 29.57 -24.09 22.51
N PRO A 109 28.64 -24.94 22.01
CA PRO A 109 27.60 -24.49 21.08
C PRO A 109 26.55 -23.58 21.72
N LYS A 110 26.47 -23.56 23.06
CA LYS A 110 25.47 -22.81 23.84
C LYS A 110 25.98 -21.46 24.36
N LEU A 111 27.12 -20.97 23.88
CA LEU A 111 27.55 -19.63 24.26
C LEU A 111 26.69 -18.60 23.52
N ASP A 112 26.15 -17.64 24.27
CA ASP A 112 25.44 -16.48 23.71
C ASP A 112 26.29 -15.70 22.70
N LEU A 113 27.62 -15.84 22.77
CA LEU A 113 28.59 -15.31 21.82
C LEU A 113 28.22 -15.56 20.36
N TRP A 114 27.64 -16.71 20.03
CA TRP A 114 27.39 -17.12 18.64
C TRP A 114 26.14 -16.48 18.02
N THR A 115 25.14 -16.18 18.83
CA THR A 115 23.81 -15.77 18.36
C THR A 115 23.39 -14.39 18.86
N SER A 116 24.00 -13.88 19.93
CA SER A 116 23.62 -12.58 20.48
C SER A 116 24.32 -11.42 19.75
N ARG A 117 23.51 -10.49 19.25
CA ARG A 117 23.99 -9.20 18.71
C ARG A 117 24.87 -8.42 19.69
N LYS A 118 24.65 -8.58 21.01
CA LYS A 118 25.45 -7.93 22.06
C LYS A 118 26.95 -8.22 21.90
N TYR A 119 27.32 -9.43 21.50
CA TYR A 119 28.72 -9.86 21.41
C TYR A 119 29.28 -9.80 19.98
N LEU A 120 28.53 -9.20 19.04
CA LEU A 120 28.93 -9.07 17.64
C LEU A 120 30.28 -8.37 17.49
N MET A 121 30.61 -7.42 18.37
CA MET A 121 31.91 -6.74 18.37
C MET A 121 33.10 -7.70 18.50
N TYR A 122 32.91 -8.88 19.10
CA TYR A 122 33.95 -9.92 19.22
C TYR A 122 33.89 -10.94 18.07
N THR A 123 32.70 -11.23 17.54
CA THR A 123 32.51 -12.29 16.53
C THR A 123 32.50 -11.82 15.10
N ALA A 124 32.37 -10.50 14.84
CA ALA A 124 32.25 -9.93 13.51
C ALA A 124 33.33 -10.46 12.55
N LYS A 125 34.61 -10.39 12.96
CA LYS A 125 35.74 -10.87 12.14
C LYS A 125 35.60 -12.35 11.75
N TYR A 126 35.28 -13.21 12.71
CA TYR A 126 35.09 -14.65 12.46
C TYR A 126 33.91 -14.89 11.53
N LEU A 127 32.76 -14.26 11.79
CA LEU A 127 31.55 -14.45 11.01
C LEU A 127 31.69 -13.91 9.59
N THR A 128 32.40 -12.80 9.40
CA THR A 128 32.75 -12.28 8.07
C THR A 128 33.59 -13.29 7.30
N PHE A 129 34.71 -13.76 7.85
CA PHE A 129 35.55 -14.74 7.16
C PHE A 129 34.86 -16.07 6.89
N LEU A 130 34.00 -16.52 7.81
CA LEU A 130 33.26 -17.77 7.66
C LEU A 130 32.23 -17.69 6.53
N ASN A 131 31.55 -16.54 6.40
CA ASN A 131 30.36 -16.43 5.55
C ASN A 131 30.59 -15.65 4.26
N GLN A 132 31.68 -14.89 4.14
CA GLN A 132 32.01 -14.09 2.96
C GLN A 132 31.87 -14.89 1.66
N LYS A 133 31.55 -14.18 0.58
CA LYS A 133 31.44 -14.75 -0.76
C LYS A 133 32.74 -15.44 -1.13
N LYS A 134 32.65 -16.69 -1.57
CA LYS A 134 33.81 -17.51 -1.94
C LYS A 134 34.26 -17.16 -3.35
N GLU A 135 35.52 -17.43 -3.64
CA GLU A 135 36.05 -17.28 -5.00
C GLU A 135 35.27 -18.15 -5.98
N GLY A 136 34.74 -17.53 -7.05
CA GLY A 136 33.91 -18.19 -8.06
C GLY A 136 32.47 -18.48 -7.64
N GLU A 137 32.04 -18.09 -6.44
CA GLU A 137 30.64 -18.21 -6.00
C GLU A 137 29.79 -17.12 -6.66
N ASP A 138 28.72 -17.49 -7.34
CA ASP A 138 27.74 -16.54 -7.86
C ASP A 138 26.85 -15.99 -6.72
N GLU A 139 26.13 -14.91 -7.02
CA GLU A 139 25.26 -14.23 -6.05
C GLU A 139 24.13 -15.14 -5.55
N GLN A 140 23.49 -15.90 -6.45
CA GLN A 140 22.41 -16.82 -6.09
C GLN A 140 22.86 -17.89 -5.09
N THR A 141 24.06 -18.43 -5.29
CA THR A 141 24.67 -19.46 -4.45
C THR A 141 25.05 -18.87 -3.09
N PHE A 142 25.62 -17.66 -3.08
CA PHE A 142 25.92 -16.93 -1.86
C PHE A 142 24.65 -16.70 -1.03
N ASP A 143 23.61 -16.13 -1.63
CA ASP A 143 22.32 -15.84 -0.98
C ASP A 143 21.70 -17.12 -0.42
N SER A 144 21.59 -18.15 -1.24
CA SER A 144 21.07 -19.47 -0.84
C SER A 144 21.81 -20.02 0.37
N ARG A 145 23.15 -19.88 0.41
CA ARG A 145 23.98 -20.37 1.51
C ARG A 145 23.79 -19.57 2.79
N ILE A 146 23.67 -18.24 2.70
CA ILE A 146 23.44 -17.37 3.86
C ILE A 146 22.10 -17.71 4.53
N PHE A 147 21.02 -17.87 3.75
CA PHE A 147 19.68 -18.12 4.28
C PHE A 147 19.37 -19.59 4.60
N ALA A 148 20.23 -20.53 4.20
CA ALA A 148 20.07 -21.95 4.51
C ALA A 148 20.11 -22.23 6.03
N ARG A 149 19.18 -23.07 6.50
CA ARG A 149 19.16 -23.55 7.89
C ARG A 149 20.34 -24.47 8.16
N GLN A 150 20.98 -24.28 9.32
CA GLN A 150 22.02 -25.18 9.79
C GLN A 150 21.42 -26.41 10.50
N PRO A 151 22.07 -27.59 10.44
CA PRO A 151 21.59 -28.78 11.14
C PRO A 151 21.42 -28.54 12.65
N GLY A 152 20.20 -28.73 13.16
CA GLY A 152 19.88 -28.55 14.58
C GLY A 152 19.66 -27.10 15.02
N GLU A 153 19.65 -26.14 14.09
CA GLU A 153 19.41 -24.72 14.37
C GLU A 153 17.96 -24.46 14.77
N THR A 154 17.75 -23.85 15.96
CA THR A 154 16.42 -23.48 16.42
C THR A 154 15.85 -22.31 15.61
N LYS A 155 14.54 -22.07 15.68
CA LYS A 155 13.90 -20.91 15.03
C LYS A 155 14.49 -19.57 15.52
N THR A 156 14.73 -19.45 16.82
CA THR A 156 15.30 -18.24 17.42
C THR A 156 16.75 -18.04 17.01
N ASP A 157 17.56 -19.10 17.00
CA ASP A 157 18.96 -19.02 16.57
C ASP A 157 19.08 -18.65 15.09
N TYR A 158 18.21 -19.22 14.25
CA TYR A 158 18.12 -18.89 12.83
C TYR A 158 17.85 -17.39 12.61
N VAL A 159 16.81 -16.84 13.25
CA VAL A 159 16.47 -15.41 13.14
C VAL A 159 17.65 -14.55 13.60
N SER A 160 18.24 -14.88 14.75
CA SER A 160 19.36 -14.13 15.31
C SER A 160 20.60 -14.15 14.40
N ARG A 161 20.89 -15.31 13.78
CA ARG A 161 21.97 -15.44 12.81
C ARG A 161 21.72 -14.56 11.58
N ILE A 162 20.51 -14.61 11.00
CA ILE A 162 20.18 -13.81 9.83
C ILE A 162 20.19 -12.31 10.15
N ASP A 163 19.74 -11.89 11.34
CA ASP A 163 19.89 -10.50 11.80
C ASP A 163 21.38 -10.08 11.84
N ILE A 164 22.27 -10.95 12.31
CA ILE A 164 23.71 -10.69 12.28
C ILE A 164 24.24 -10.63 10.84
N MET A 165 23.81 -11.53 9.95
CA MET A 165 24.22 -11.51 8.54
C MET A 165 23.78 -10.21 7.85
N ARG A 166 22.56 -9.72 8.12
CA ARG A 166 22.06 -8.44 7.63
C ARG A 166 22.96 -7.27 8.02
N ILE A 167 23.52 -7.30 9.24
CA ILE A 167 24.45 -6.26 9.71
C ILE A 167 25.81 -6.38 9.03
N LEU A 168 26.39 -7.59 9.00
CA LEU A 168 27.76 -7.81 8.52
C LEU A 168 27.89 -7.69 7.00
N PHE A 169 26.83 -8.02 6.26
CA PHE A 169 26.79 -8.05 4.80
C PHE A 169 25.68 -7.13 4.28
N SER A 170 25.51 -5.96 4.91
CA SER A 170 24.43 -5.02 4.58
C SER A 170 24.42 -4.62 3.11
N THR A 171 25.58 -4.32 2.52
CA THR A 171 25.70 -4.00 1.09
C THR A 171 25.47 -5.22 0.21
N ASP A 172 26.01 -6.40 0.57
CA ASP A 172 25.89 -7.61 -0.26
C ASP A 172 24.49 -8.24 -0.21
N LEU A 173 23.66 -7.90 0.79
CA LEU A 173 22.32 -8.47 0.97
C LEU A 173 21.21 -7.41 0.87
N GLU A 174 21.54 -6.18 0.49
CA GLU A 174 20.59 -5.05 0.42
C GLU A 174 19.41 -5.36 -0.50
N HIS A 175 19.66 -6.05 -1.63
CA HIS A 175 18.63 -6.40 -2.62
C HIS A 175 17.60 -7.43 -2.10
N ILE A 176 17.97 -8.21 -1.08
CA ILE A 176 17.18 -9.33 -0.55
C ILE A 176 16.28 -8.90 0.59
N PHE A 177 16.81 -8.10 1.51
CA PHE A 177 16.05 -7.66 2.67
C PHE A 177 14.94 -6.69 2.27
N ASP A 178 13.82 -6.80 2.97
CA ASP A 178 12.59 -6.06 2.78
C ASP A 178 12.03 -6.05 1.33
N ASN A 179 12.45 -7.01 0.50
CA ASN A 179 12.00 -7.17 -0.87
C ASN A 179 11.14 -8.45 -1.07
N PRO A 180 9.84 -8.32 -1.37
CA PRO A 180 8.96 -9.47 -1.63
C PRO A 180 9.41 -10.41 -2.75
N ASP A 181 10.19 -9.91 -3.72
CA ASP A 181 10.66 -10.72 -4.86
C ASP A 181 11.69 -11.79 -4.43
N PHE A 182 12.33 -11.61 -3.27
CA PHE A 182 13.35 -12.52 -2.71
C PHE A 182 12.81 -13.38 -1.55
N LEU A 183 11.49 -13.53 -1.46
CA LEU A 183 10.86 -14.40 -0.47
C LEU A 183 11.27 -15.88 -0.62
N ASN A 184 11.75 -16.31 -1.77
CA ASN A 184 12.34 -17.65 -1.95
C ASN A 184 13.50 -17.91 -0.97
N TYR A 185 14.25 -16.88 -0.55
CA TYR A 185 15.29 -16.98 0.48
C TYR A 185 14.77 -16.60 1.87
N THR A 186 14.01 -15.51 1.96
CA THR A 186 13.71 -14.85 3.24
C THR A 186 12.39 -15.27 3.88
N LYS A 187 11.58 -16.09 3.21
CA LYS A 187 10.24 -16.49 3.70
C LYS A 187 10.29 -17.10 5.10
N ASP A 188 11.18 -18.04 5.38
CA ASP A 188 11.29 -18.64 6.73
C ASP A 188 11.67 -17.57 7.76
N TYR A 189 12.67 -16.73 7.46
CA TYR A 189 13.13 -15.66 8.36
C TYR A 189 11.98 -14.71 8.74
N TYR A 190 11.30 -14.15 7.75
CA TYR A 190 10.19 -13.23 7.99
C TYR A 190 8.96 -13.91 8.58
N THR A 191 8.71 -15.19 8.27
CA THR A 191 7.63 -15.95 8.91
C THR A 191 7.90 -16.13 10.41
N GLN A 192 9.15 -16.39 10.81
CA GLN A 192 9.47 -16.47 12.24
C GLN A 192 9.46 -15.10 12.93
N LYS A 193 9.87 -14.03 12.22
CA LYS A 193 9.99 -12.68 12.79
C LYS A 193 8.63 -11.98 12.92
N TYR A 194 7.80 -12.07 11.88
CA TYR A 194 6.52 -11.36 11.75
C TYR A 194 5.30 -12.28 11.71
N GLY A 195 5.45 -13.59 11.93
CA GLY A 195 4.31 -14.47 12.13
C GLY A 195 3.62 -14.20 13.47
N GLN A 196 2.33 -14.55 13.54
CA GLN A 196 1.58 -14.53 14.80
C GLN A 196 2.15 -15.56 15.76
N LYS A 197 2.43 -15.14 16.99
CA LYS A 197 2.99 -16.01 18.03
C LYS A 197 1.90 -16.88 18.64
N SER A 198 2.31 -18.03 19.21
CA SER A 198 1.36 -18.90 19.91
C SER A 198 0.78 -18.19 21.13
N GLY A 199 -0.55 -18.12 21.19
CA GLY A 199 -1.29 -17.43 22.27
C GLY A 199 -1.40 -15.91 22.11
N GLU A 200 -0.84 -15.32 21.05
CA GLU A 200 -0.96 -13.90 20.73
C GLU A 200 -2.34 -13.62 20.11
N SER A 201 -3.07 -12.64 20.66
CA SER A 201 -4.33 -12.18 20.07
C SER A 201 -4.07 -11.48 18.73
N ILE A 202 -5.12 -11.37 17.90
CA ILE A 202 -5.00 -10.67 16.62
C ILE A 202 -4.62 -9.19 16.82
N ASP A 203 -5.13 -8.54 17.86
CA ASP A 203 -4.86 -7.12 18.14
C ASP A 203 -3.42 -6.91 18.61
N GLU A 204 -2.89 -7.79 19.47
CA GLU A 204 -1.48 -7.77 19.86
C GLU A 204 -0.56 -8.03 18.66
N TYR A 205 -0.93 -8.98 17.80
CA TYR A 205 -0.19 -9.28 16.58
C TYR A 205 -0.13 -8.07 15.65
N VAL A 206 -1.28 -7.45 15.39
CA VAL A 206 -1.40 -6.25 14.56
C VAL A 206 -0.60 -5.10 15.17
N THR A 207 -0.77 -4.83 16.47
CA THR A 207 -0.02 -3.77 17.15
C THR A 207 1.48 -4.00 17.02
N ARG A 208 1.98 -5.20 17.33
CA ARG A 208 3.42 -5.52 17.22
C ARG A 208 3.95 -5.43 15.79
N THR A 209 3.11 -5.75 14.79
CA THR A 209 3.55 -5.86 13.39
C THR A 209 3.46 -4.52 12.65
N PHE A 210 2.49 -3.66 12.97
CA PHE A 210 2.25 -2.42 12.21
C PHE A 210 2.62 -1.14 12.97
N THR A 211 3.00 -1.24 14.25
CA THR A 211 3.65 -0.12 14.96
C THR A 211 5.08 0.05 14.44
N GLU A 212 5.48 1.29 14.21
CA GLU A 212 6.86 1.65 13.87
C GLU A 212 7.79 1.42 15.05
N ASP A 213 8.95 0.86 14.76
CA ASP A 213 10.07 0.90 15.70
C ASP A 213 10.65 2.32 15.67
N PRO A 214 10.87 3.00 16.81
CA PRO A 214 11.47 4.33 16.84
C PRO A 214 12.85 4.43 16.17
N GLU A 215 13.54 3.30 16.00
CA GLU A 215 14.84 3.23 15.30
C GLU A 215 14.71 2.88 13.80
N GLU A 216 13.50 2.60 13.30
CA GLU A 216 13.22 2.26 11.90
C GLU A 216 12.85 3.50 11.08
N SER A 217 13.40 3.62 9.86
CA SER A 217 13.00 4.66 8.92
C SER A 217 11.71 4.34 8.16
N ASP A 218 11.01 5.35 7.63
CA ASP A 218 9.82 5.17 6.78
C ASP A 218 10.07 4.18 5.62
N TYR A 219 11.27 4.21 5.02
CA TYR A 219 11.66 3.30 3.95
C TYR A 219 11.73 1.84 4.42
N GLU A 220 12.35 1.61 5.57
CA GLU A 220 12.45 0.28 6.18
C GLU A 220 11.06 -0.23 6.60
N TYR A 221 10.26 0.61 7.26
CA TYR A 221 8.88 0.31 7.65
C TYR A 221 8.03 -0.09 6.43
N LEU A 222 8.03 0.74 5.38
CA LEU A 222 7.26 0.50 4.16
C LEU A 222 7.59 -0.86 3.55
N ASN A 223 8.87 -1.16 3.43
CA ASN A 223 9.33 -2.39 2.79
C ASN A 223 9.11 -3.63 3.67
N ARG A 224 9.31 -3.51 4.98
CA ARG A 224 8.93 -4.53 5.96
C ARG A 224 7.44 -4.87 5.87
N VAL A 225 6.57 -3.87 5.82
CA VAL A 225 5.13 -4.08 5.74
C VAL A 225 4.70 -4.65 4.38
N LYS A 226 5.37 -4.30 3.27
CA LYS A 226 5.17 -4.98 1.97
C LYS A 226 5.46 -6.48 2.06
N VAL A 227 6.55 -6.85 2.74
CA VAL A 227 6.90 -8.26 2.97
C VAL A 227 5.85 -8.97 3.81
N VAL A 228 5.37 -8.34 4.90
CA VAL A 228 4.27 -8.88 5.73
C VAL A 228 3.02 -9.11 4.88
N LYS A 229 2.62 -8.12 4.08
CA LYS A 229 1.45 -8.22 3.19
C LYS A 229 1.59 -9.34 2.15
N ALA A 230 2.79 -9.54 1.62
CA ALA A 230 3.05 -10.62 0.66
C ALA A 230 3.05 -12.01 1.32
N LEU A 231 3.49 -12.12 2.57
CA LEU A 231 3.53 -13.38 3.31
C LEU A 231 2.18 -13.78 3.91
N PHE A 232 1.40 -12.80 4.34
CA PHE A 232 0.11 -12.99 5.03
C PHE A 232 -0.98 -12.13 4.36
N PRO A 233 -1.29 -12.37 3.08
CA PRO A 233 -2.30 -11.59 2.33
C PRO A 233 -3.72 -11.75 2.90
N GLU A 234 -3.97 -12.80 3.67
CA GLU A 234 -5.26 -13.14 4.28
C GLU A 234 -5.55 -12.42 5.60
N LEU A 235 -4.61 -11.63 6.15
CA LEU A 235 -4.87 -10.93 7.41
C LEU A 235 -6.04 -9.96 7.29
N GLU A 236 -6.89 -9.95 8.32
CA GLU A 236 -8.08 -9.09 8.38
C GLU A 236 -7.76 -7.61 8.20
N VAL A 237 -6.58 -7.14 8.63
CA VAL A 237 -6.17 -5.74 8.44
C VAL A 237 -6.10 -5.29 6.97
N TRP A 238 -6.00 -6.24 6.04
CA TRP A 238 -5.98 -5.95 4.60
C TRP A 238 -7.38 -5.89 3.98
N THR A 239 -8.36 -6.57 4.59
CA THR A 239 -9.69 -6.79 4.02
C THR A 239 -10.77 -6.05 4.79
N ASP A 240 -10.70 -6.01 6.12
CA ASP A 240 -11.61 -5.29 7.00
C ASP A 240 -11.29 -3.79 7.03
N ARG A 241 -12.18 -3.01 6.39
CA ARG A 241 -12.06 -1.55 6.29
C ARG A 241 -12.13 -0.85 7.64
N SER A 242 -12.73 -1.46 8.66
CA SER A 242 -12.77 -0.90 10.01
C SER A 242 -11.39 -0.87 10.68
N LYS A 243 -10.42 -1.63 10.15
CA LYS A 243 -9.03 -1.70 10.65
C LYS A 243 -8.06 -0.84 9.86
N ILE A 244 -8.55 0.08 9.02
CA ILE A 244 -7.69 0.92 8.18
C ILE A 244 -6.68 1.71 9.02
N ASP A 245 -7.05 2.16 10.22
CA ASP A 245 -6.17 2.91 11.12
C ASP A 245 -4.87 2.16 11.45
N SER A 246 -4.93 0.83 11.60
CA SER A 246 -3.74 0.00 11.86
C SER A 246 -2.76 -0.07 10.69
N THR A 247 -3.20 0.25 9.47
CA THR A 247 -2.38 0.20 8.25
C THR A 247 -2.32 1.53 7.51
N LYS A 248 -2.87 2.59 8.10
CA LYS A 248 -3.01 3.89 7.45
C LYS A 248 -1.66 4.47 7.07
N HIS A 249 -0.70 4.50 8.01
CA HIS A 249 0.64 5.00 7.75
C HIS A 249 1.34 4.26 6.61
N PHE A 250 1.20 2.93 6.54
CA PHE A 250 1.71 2.14 5.42
C PHE A 250 1.13 2.60 4.07
N TYR A 251 -0.18 2.84 4.00
CA TYR A 251 -0.81 3.32 2.77
C TYR A 251 -0.48 4.77 2.46
N GLU A 252 -0.26 5.61 3.47
CA GLU A 252 0.23 6.98 3.30
C GLU A 252 1.58 6.98 2.58
N LEU A 253 2.53 6.19 3.09
CA LEU A 253 3.85 5.99 2.46
C LEU A 253 3.75 5.34 1.07
N LEU A 254 2.91 4.31 0.92
CA LEU A 254 2.76 3.59 -0.35
C LEU A 254 2.23 4.50 -1.47
N TYR A 255 1.34 5.43 -1.13
CA TYR A 255 0.71 6.34 -2.07
C TYR A 255 1.29 7.76 -1.99
N GLN A 256 2.41 7.95 -1.31
CA GLN A 256 3.03 9.27 -1.17
C GLN A 256 3.38 9.85 -2.55
N ARG A 257 2.91 11.07 -2.82
CA ARG A 257 3.28 11.82 -4.02
C ARG A 257 4.74 12.24 -3.93
N GLN A 258 5.50 12.05 -5.00
CA GLN A 258 6.90 12.48 -5.05
C GLN A 258 6.99 14.02 -5.12
N PRO A 259 8.02 14.67 -4.55
CA PRO A 259 8.10 16.13 -4.47
C PRO A 259 8.00 16.84 -5.83
N GLU A 260 8.57 16.27 -6.89
CA GLU A 260 8.55 16.85 -8.25
C GLU A 260 7.40 16.33 -9.13
N GLN A 261 6.55 15.44 -8.61
CA GLN A 261 5.48 14.83 -9.40
C GLN A 261 4.29 15.78 -9.57
N SER A 262 3.90 16.01 -10.82
CA SER A 262 2.68 16.77 -11.14
C SER A 262 1.44 16.07 -10.59
N GLU A 263 0.40 16.85 -10.29
CA GLU A 263 -0.87 16.30 -9.80
C GLU A 263 -1.55 15.38 -10.82
N ASP A 264 -1.52 15.76 -12.10
CA ASP A 264 -2.05 14.95 -13.20
C ASP A 264 -1.32 13.60 -13.31
N ASP A 265 0.02 13.59 -13.27
CA ASP A 265 0.79 12.34 -13.29
C ASP A 265 0.54 11.47 -12.07
N TYR A 266 0.38 12.10 -10.90
CA TYR A 266 0.07 11.41 -9.66
C TYR A 266 -1.27 10.68 -9.74
N TYR A 267 -2.35 11.38 -10.10
CA TYR A 267 -3.66 10.75 -10.18
C TYR A 267 -3.77 9.76 -11.34
N LYS A 268 -3.14 10.01 -12.49
CA LYS A 268 -3.03 8.99 -13.56
C LYS A 268 -2.40 7.70 -13.05
N LYS A 269 -1.32 7.79 -12.27
CA LYS A 269 -0.66 6.62 -11.67
C LYS A 269 -1.55 5.91 -10.65
N ILE A 270 -2.21 6.65 -9.75
CA ILE A 270 -3.04 6.07 -8.70
C ILE A 270 -4.27 5.36 -9.30
N PHE A 271 -4.99 6.00 -10.22
CA PHE A 271 -6.25 5.51 -10.75
C PHE A 271 -6.12 4.61 -12.00
N ALA A 272 -4.92 4.43 -12.53
CA ALA A 272 -4.66 3.43 -13.56
C ALA A 272 -4.86 2.01 -13.01
N GLN A 273 -5.57 1.17 -13.76
CA GLN A 273 -5.64 -0.26 -13.49
C GLN A 273 -4.33 -0.93 -13.92
N LYS A 274 -3.74 -1.73 -13.04
CA LYS A 274 -2.46 -2.38 -13.31
C LYS A 274 -2.65 -3.55 -14.29
N PRO A 275 -1.63 -3.90 -15.10
CA PRO A 275 -1.68 -5.08 -15.94
C PRO A 275 -1.99 -6.35 -15.12
N GLY A 276 -3.03 -7.08 -15.52
CA GLY A 276 -3.48 -8.30 -14.82
C GLY A 276 -4.33 -8.07 -13.56
N GLU A 277 -4.60 -6.82 -13.16
CA GLU A 277 -5.47 -6.48 -12.03
C GLU A 277 -6.94 -6.68 -12.42
N SER A 278 -7.69 -7.47 -11.65
CA SER A 278 -9.14 -7.61 -11.84
C SER A 278 -9.88 -6.34 -11.43
N ASP A 279 -11.12 -6.16 -11.87
CA ASP A 279 -11.93 -5.00 -11.47
C ASP A 279 -12.19 -4.98 -9.95
N GLU A 280 -12.34 -6.15 -9.33
CA GLU A 280 -12.48 -6.28 -7.88
C GLU A 280 -11.20 -5.82 -7.15
N THR A 281 -10.02 -6.28 -7.59
CA THR A 281 -8.75 -5.87 -6.98
C THR A 281 -8.49 -4.37 -7.19
N TYR A 282 -8.78 -3.85 -8.38
CA TYR A 282 -8.71 -2.42 -8.69
C TYR A 282 -9.60 -1.61 -7.75
N LYS A 283 -10.87 -1.98 -7.64
CA LYS A 283 -11.85 -1.30 -6.79
C LYS A 283 -11.38 -1.27 -5.33
N ASN A 284 -11.01 -2.42 -4.78
CA ASN A 284 -10.50 -2.54 -3.41
C ASN A 284 -9.28 -1.63 -3.17
N ARG A 285 -8.37 -1.53 -4.14
CA ARG A 285 -7.19 -0.67 -4.04
C ARG A 285 -7.54 0.82 -3.98
N ILE A 286 -8.50 1.25 -4.81
CA ILE A 286 -8.96 2.65 -4.84
C ILE A 286 -9.77 3.00 -3.59
N GLU A 287 -10.59 2.08 -3.06
CA GLU A 287 -11.27 2.28 -1.77
C GLU A 287 -10.29 2.50 -0.62
N ILE A 288 -9.21 1.72 -0.57
CA ILE A 288 -8.16 1.91 0.43
C ILE A 288 -7.53 3.30 0.29
N PHE A 289 -7.26 3.74 -0.94
CA PHE A 289 -6.75 5.09 -1.21
C PHE A 289 -7.75 6.16 -0.72
N GLN A 290 -9.05 5.97 -0.96
CA GLN A 290 -10.11 6.86 -0.46
C GLN A 290 -10.18 6.92 1.06
N LEU A 291 -10.05 5.78 1.75
CA LEU A 291 -10.05 5.74 3.21
C LEU A 291 -8.77 6.32 3.82
N THR A 292 -7.65 6.24 3.10
CA THR A 292 -6.37 6.83 3.52
C THR A 292 -6.43 8.36 3.42
N TYR A 293 -7.00 8.88 2.33
CA TYR A 293 -7.08 10.31 2.03
C TYR A 293 -8.51 10.77 1.70
N PRO A 294 -9.44 10.73 2.67
CA PRO A 294 -10.84 11.08 2.45
C PRO A 294 -11.07 12.55 2.10
N GLU A 295 -10.13 13.43 2.43
CA GLU A 295 -10.19 14.88 2.23
C GLU A 295 -9.80 15.35 0.82
N LEU A 296 -9.32 14.47 -0.06
CA LEU A 296 -8.90 14.86 -1.41
C LEU A 296 -10.09 15.25 -2.29
N HIS A 297 -9.95 16.37 -3.01
CA HIS A 297 -10.93 16.87 -3.97
C HIS A 297 -11.27 15.90 -5.11
N VAL A 298 -10.42 14.89 -5.34
CA VAL A 298 -10.65 13.87 -6.38
C VAL A 298 -11.96 13.08 -6.16
N TRP A 299 -12.49 13.07 -4.92
CA TRP A 299 -13.71 12.34 -4.56
C TRP A 299 -15.01 13.12 -4.81
N ASP A 300 -14.94 14.44 -4.84
CA ASP A 300 -16.12 15.33 -4.85
C ASP A 300 -16.00 16.52 -5.81
N ASN A 301 -14.94 16.63 -6.60
CA ASN A 301 -14.87 17.58 -7.70
C ASN A 301 -14.99 16.85 -9.06
N PRO A 302 -16.06 17.11 -9.83
CA PRO A 302 -16.28 16.53 -11.15
C PRO A 302 -15.13 16.72 -12.16
N GLU A 303 -14.28 17.73 -12.00
CA GLU A 303 -13.09 17.94 -12.86
C GLU A 303 -12.12 16.74 -12.79
N TYR A 304 -12.05 16.07 -11.64
CA TYR A 304 -11.21 14.89 -11.44
C TYR A 304 -11.88 13.59 -11.90
N LEU A 305 -13.13 13.64 -12.38
CA LEU A 305 -13.84 12.46 -12.87
C LEU A 305 -13.09 11.77 -14.01
N VAL A 306 -12.28 12.52 -14.77
CA VAL A 306 -11.40 11.96 -15.80
C VAL A 306 -10.49 10.83 -15.26
N TYR A 307 -10.10 10.89 -13.98
CA TYR A 307 -9.31 9.84 -13.32
C TYR A 307 -10.19 8.78 -12.63
N THR A 308 -11.25 9.20 -11.94
CA THR A 308 -12.06 8.34 -11.07
C THR A 308 -13.23 7.64 -11.76
N LYS A 309 -13.52 7.96 -13.03
CA LYS A 309 -14.66 7.44 -13.79
C LYS A 309 -14.81 5.93 -13.70
N LYS A 310 -13.72 5.17 -13.91
CA LYS A 310 -13.77 3.71 -13.85
C LYS A 310 -14.15 3.20 -12.45
N PHE A 311 -13.56 3.77 -11.40
CA PHE A 311 -13.90 3.41 -10.02
C PHE A 311 -15.39 3.61 -9.74
N TYR A 312 -15.93 4.77 -10.09
CA TYR A 312 -17.36 5.04 -9.91
C TYR A 312 -18.26 4.21 -10.82
N GLN A 313 -17.83 3.85 -12.03
CA GLN A 313 -18.57 2.91 -12.88
C GLN A 313 -18.72 1.56 -12.18
N LEU A 314 -17.66 1.06 -11.54
CA LEU A 314 -17.71 -0.20 -10.78
C LEU A 314 -18.54 -0.06 -9.50
N GLU A 315 -18.48 1.10 -8.83
CA GLU A 315 -19.26 1.36 -7.62
C GLU A 315 -20.76 1.47 -7.89
N TYR A 316 -21.11 2.11 -9.00
CA TYR A 316 -22.49 2.42 -9.36
C TYR A 316 -23.10 1.49 -10.41
N THR A 317 -22.44 0.37 -10.71
CA THR A 317 -23.06 -0.71 -11.49
C THR A 317 -23.82 -1.62 -10.55
N LYS A 318 -25.15 -1.69 -10.72
CA LYS A 318 -26.00 -2.58 -9.91
C LYS A 318 -25.64 -4.05 -10.14
N PRO A 319 -25.20 -4.81 -9.12
CA PRO A 319 -24.91 -6.22 -9.28
C PRO A 319 -26.16 -7.03 -9.62
N LYS A 320 -26.00 -8.06 -10.46
CA LYS A 320 -27.10 -8.96 -10.83
C LYS A 320 -27.64 -9.67 -9.58
N GLY A 321 -28.94 -9.56 -9.35
CA GLY A 321 -29.62 -10.21 -8.21
C GLY A 321 -29.68 -9.35 -6.94
N LYS A 322 -29.01 -8.19 -6.88
CA LYS A 322 -29.16 -7.23 -5.78
C LYS A 322 -30.50 -6.51 -5.90
N SER A 323 -31.24 -6.33 -4.80
CA SER A 323 -32.50 -5.59 -4.80
C SER A 323 -32.28 -4.08 -5.06
N ASP A 324 -33.34 -3.34 -5.40
CA ASP A 324 -33.26 -1.88 -5.54
C ASP A 324 -32.89 -1.23 -4.19
N ASP A 325 -33.47 -1.70 -3.08
CA ASP A 325 -33.19 -1.22 -1.72
C ASP A 325 -31.72 -1.38 -1.36
N GLU A 326 -31.17 -2.59 -1.51
CA GLU A 326 -29.77 -2.88 -1.16
C GLU A 326 -28.76 -2.11 -2.02
N PHE A 327 -29.16 -1.67 -3.22
CA PHE A 327 -28.30 -0.94 -4.14
C PHE A 327 -28.42 0.57 -4.00
N TYR A 328 -29.62 1.14 -4.13
CA TYR A 328 -29.81 2.59 -4.19
C TYR A 328 -29.77 3.26 -2.82
N LYS A 329 -30.27 2.61 -1.75
CA LYS A 329 -30.28 3.18 -0.41
C LYS A 329 -28.90 3.65 0.05
N PRO A 330 -27.84 2.81 0.05
CA PRO A 330 -26.51 3.26 0.50
C PRO A 330 -25.87 4.32 -0.41
N ILE A 331 -26.23 4.35 -1.70
CA ILE A 331 -25.73 5.38 -2.64
C ILE A 331 -26.33 6.73 -2.30
N PHE A 332 -27.66 6.81 -2.15
CA PHE A 332 -28.37 8.07 -1.93
C PHE A 332 -28.47 8.48 -0.46
N GLU A 333 -28.09 7.63 0.48
CA GLU A 333 -28.00 8.00 1.89
C GLU A 333 -26.85 9.00 2.12
N LYS A 334 -27.14 10.03 2.91
CA LYS A 334 -26.15 11.02 3.30
C LYS A 334 -25.27 10.44 4.40
N LYS A 335 -23.95 10.46 4.20
CA LYS A 335 -22.99 9.85 5.14
C LYS A 335 -22.90 10.69 6.43
N VAL A 336 -22.61 10.05 7.55
CA VAL A 336 -22.40 10.74 8.84
C VAL A 336 -21.22 11.69 8.71
N GLY A 337 -21.42 12.97 9.05
CA GLY A 337 -20.40 14.03 8.89
C GLY A 337 -20.30 14.65 7.50
N GLU A 338 -21.01 14.12 6.49
CA GLU A 338 -21.03 14.68 5.13
C GLU A 338 -21.79 16.02 5.11
N THR A 339 -21.22 17.06 4.50
CA THR A 339 -21.94 18.32 4.32
C THR A 339 -22.90 18.22 3.13
N ASN A 340 -23.84 19.17 2.98
CA ASN A 340 -24.76 19.16 1.84
C ASN A 340 -24.01 19.30 0.49
N ALA A 341 -22.92 20.08 0.45
CA ALA A 341 -22.13 20.26 -0.76
C ALA A 341 -21.43 18.96 -1.19
N HIS A 342 -20.76 18.28 -0.26
CA HIS A 342 -20.09 17.01 -0.54
C HIS A 342 -21.09 15.92 -0.95
N TYR A 343 -22.25 15.87 -0.28
CA TYR A 343 -23.34 14.95 -0.63
C TYR A 343 -23.86 15.16 -2.07
N LEU A 344 -24.12 16.42 -2.45
CA LEU A 344 -24.54 16.76 -3.81
C LEU A 344 -23.46 16.38 -4.82
N ASN A 345 -22.21 16.79 -4.60
CA ASN A 345 -21.10 16.52 -5.50
C ASN A 345 -20.86 15.01 -5.73
N ARG A 346 -20.91 14.20 -4.66
CA ARG A 346 -20.77 12.74 -4.76
C ARG A 346 -21.86 12.12 -5.64
N LEU A 347 -23.11 12.57 -5.50
CA LEU A 347 -24.23 12.11 -6.31
C LEU A 347 -24.20 12.68 -7.73
N THR A 348 -23.64 13.87 -7.93
CA THR A 348 -23.33 14.41 -9.26
C THR A 348 -22.31 13.51 -9.97
N ASN A 349 -21.26 13.04 -9.29
CA ASN A 349 -20.33 12.07 -9.88
C ASN A 349 -21.04 10.77 -10.30
N PHE A 350 -22.04 10.30 -9.53
CA PHE A 350 -22.88 9.18 -9.95
C PHE A 350 -23.68 9.51 -11.21
N PHE A 351 -24.36 10.65 -11.25
CA PHE A 351 -25.10 11.09 -12.43
C PHE A 351 -24.22 11.19 -13.69
N LEU A 352 -23.01 11.75 -13.57
CA LEU A 352 -22.09 11.89 -14.70
C LEU A 352 -21.52 10.54 -15.19
N VAL A 353 -21.48 9.54 -14.32
CA VAL A 353 -20.99 8.20 -14.64
C VAL A 353 -22.08 7.35 -15.30
N ASP A 354 -23.31 7.45 -14.81
CA ASP A 354 -24.47 6.73 -15.30
C ASP A 354 -25.69 7.68 -15.40
N PRO A 355 -25.72 8.56 -16.41
CA PRO A 355 -26.80 9.56 -16.55
C PRO A 355 -28.14 8.93 -16.94
N GLU A 356 -28.10 7.74 -17.54
CA GLU A 356 -29.28 6.99 -17.95
C GLU A 356 -29.87 6.14 -16.81
N ASN A 357 -29.28 6.21 -15.61
CA ASN A 357 -29.78 5.47 -14.46
C ASN A 357 -31.24 5.86 -14.17
N PRO A 358 -32.16 4.90 -14.03
CA PRO A 358 -33.57 5.22 -13.83
C PRO A 358 -33.84 5.97 -12.53
N ALA A 359 -32.93 5.92 -11.54
CA ALA A 359 -33.07 6.66 -10.30
C ALA A 359 -33.15 8.19 -10.49
N TRP A 360 -32.64 8.71 -11.61
CA TRP A 360 -32.66 10.14 -11.90
C TRP A 360 -33.99 10.66 -12.41
N ASN A 361 -34.77 9.81 -13.09
CA ASN A 361 -35.94 10.24 -13.86
C ASN A 361 -37.23 9.48 -13.55
N ASP A 362 -37.18 8.36 -12.83
CA ASP A 362 -38.35 7.57 -12.48
C ASP A 362 -38.76 7.79 -11.01
N VAL A 363 -40.00 8.27 -10.81
CA VAL A 363 -40.62 8.56 -9.51
C VAL A 363 -40.63 7.33 -8.60
N LYS A 364 -40.60 6.11 -9.15
CA LYS A 364 -40.46 4.86 -8.38
C LYS A 364 -39.25 4.89 -7.42
N TYR A 365 -38.15 5.54 -7.81
CA TYR A 365 -36.92 5.61 -7.01
C TYR A 365 -36.87 6.82 -6.07
N LEU A 366 -37.91 7.66 -6.05
CA LEU A 366 -37.95 8.86 -5.24
C LEU A 366 -37.76 8.59 -3.74
N GLN A 367 -38.19 7.42 -3.26
CA GLN A 367 -37.94 7.01 -1.87
C GLN A 367 -36.44 7.03 -1.48
N TYR A 368 -35.54 6.85 -2.45
CA TYR A 368 -34.09 6.95 -2.25
C TYR A 368 -33.57 8.35 -2.60
N THR A 369 -34.01 8.92 -3.73
CA THR A 369 -33.44 10.15 -4.30
C THR A 369 -34.04 11.44 -3.75
N LYS A 370 -35.09 11.35 -2.93
CA LYS A 370 -35.77 12.51 -2.33
C LYS A 370 -34.83 13.48 -1.61
N PRO A 371 -33.89 13.06 -0.74
CA PRO A 371 -32.98 14.00 -0.08
C PRO A 371 -32.11 14.78 -1.06
N TYR A 372 -31.59 14.11 -2.10
CA TYR A 372 -30.84 14.73 -3.18
C TYR A 372 -31.67 15.77 -3.93
N PHE A 373 -32.84 15.38 -4.46
CA PHE A 373 -33.68 16.30 -5.21
C PHE A 373 -34.25 17.43 -4.35
N SER A 374 -34.50 17.19 -3.06
CA SER A 374 -34.93 18.24 -2.12
C SER A 374 -33.84 19.32 -1.96
N LEU A 375 -32.57 18.92 -1.91
CA LEU A 375 -31.44 19.85 -1.86
C LEU A 375 -31.20 20.53 -3.21
N LEU A 376 -31.26 19.77 -4.30
CA LEU A 376 -31.07 20.26 -5.67
C LEU A 376 -32.09 21.34 -6.06
N PHE A 377 -33.35 21.12 -5.68
CA PHE A 377 -34.46 21.99 -6.02
C PHE A 377 -34.80 22.99 -4.91
N ALA A 378 -34.03 23.03 -3.83
CA ALA A 378 -34.19 24.05 -2.80
C ALA A 378 -34.03 25.46 -3.38
N GLN A 379 -34.77 26.40 -2.81
CA GLN A 379 -34.57 27.83 -3.07
C GLN A 379 -33.19 28.23 -2.56
N LYS A 380 -32.40 28.92 -3.38
CA LYS A 380 -31.10 29.44 -2.94
C LYS A 380 -31.30 30.63 -1.99
N PRO A 381 -30.34 30.93 -1.08
CA PRO A 381 -30.50 31.97 -0.05
C PRO A 381 -30.94 33.36 -0.58
N ASP A 382 -30.44 33.76 -1.75
CA ASP A 382 -30.70 35.07 -2.36
C ASP A 382 -31.59 35.01 -3.62
N GLU A 383 -32.16 33.83 -3.92
CA GLU A 383 -33.00 33.63 -5.09
C GLU A 383 -34.43 34.10 -4.83
N SER A 384 -34.96 34.96 -5.69
CA SER A 384 -36.37 35.38 -5.60
C SER A 384 -37.30 34.19 -5.82
N VAL A 385 -38.52 34.24 -5.29
CA VAL A 385 -39.47 33.13 -5.50
C VAL A 385 -39.89 32.99 -6.97
N ALA A 386 -39.88 34.08 -7.73
CA ALA A 386 -40.17 34.07 -9.17
C ALA A 386 -39.02 33.42 -9.96
N ALA A 387 -37.78 33.82 -9.67
CA ALA A 387 -36.56 33.22 -10.23
C ALA A 387 -36.50 31.72 -9.91
N TRP A 388 -36.78 31.33 -8.67
CA TRP A 388 -36.85 29.93 -8.25
C TRP A 388 -37.92 29.14 -9.01
N ALA A 389 -39.13 29.70 -9.14
CA ALA A 389 -40.21 29.08 -9.90
C ALA A 389 -39.82 28.87 -11.37
N ASN A 390 -39.18 29.87 -11.98
CA ASN A 390 -38.71 29.80 -13.35
C ASN A 390 -37.60 28.76 -13.52
N ARG A 391 -36.61 28.73 -12.63
CA ARG A 391 -35.56 27.70 -12.63
C ARG A 391 -36.13 26.29 -12.53
N LEU A 392 -37.13 26.06 -11.68
CA LEU A 392 -37.73 24.74 -11.52
C LEU A 392 -38.61 24.36 -12.71
N LEU A 393 -39.40 25.29 -13.25
CA LEU A 393 -40.45 24.97 -14.22
C LEU A 393 -40.05 25.22 -15.67
N LYS A 394 -38.91 25.87 -15.98
CA LYS A 394 -38.42 26.04 -17.36
C LYS A 394 -38.20 24.69 -18.00
N GLN A 395 -38.76 24.49 -19.21
CA GLN A 395 -38.38 23.36 -20.07
C GLN A 395 -37.14 23.78 -20.85
N TYR A 396 -36.11 22.95 -20.83
CA TYR A 396 -34.86 23.26 -21.52
C TYR A 396 -34.92 22.79 -22.98
N PRO A 397 -34.22 23.46 -23.93
CA PRO A 397 -34.27 23.11 -25.35
C PRO A 397 -33.88 21.66 -25.66
N GLU A 398 -32.96 21.11 -24.88
CA GLU A 398 -32.43 19.74 -25.00
C GLU A 398 -33.30 18.69 -24.28
N GLU A 399 -34.34 19.12 -23.53
CA GLU A 399 -35.17 18.23 -22.72
C GLU A 399 -36.42 17.79 -23.47
N SER A 400 -36.54 16.48 -23.71
CA SER A 400 -37.76 15.93 -24.32
C SER A 400 -38.98 16.16 -23.43
N ASN A 401 -40.17 16.16 -24.04
CA ASN A 401 -41.42 16.31 -23.28
C ASN A 401 -41.58 15.25 -22.18
N THR A 402 -41.12 14.03 -22.41
CA THR A 402 -41.17 12.94 -21.43
C THR A 402 -40.22 13.22 -20.25
N GLU A 403 -38.99 13.65 -20.52
CA GLU A 403 -38.01 14.00 -19.48
C GLU A 403 -38.49 15.20 -18.64
N TYR A 404 -39.04 16.22 -19.30
CA TYR A 404 -39.64 17.37 -18.62
C TYR A 404 -40.78 16.96 -17.69
N GLN A 405 -41.73 16.14 -18.15
CA GLN A 405 -42.84 15.69 -17.31
C GLN A 405 -42.36 14.84 -16.12
N ASN A 406 -41.38 13.97 -16.34
CA ASN A 406 -40.78 13.18 -15.27
C ASN A 406 -40.10 14.06 -14.22
N ARG A 407 -39.31 15.07 -14.64
CA ARG A 407 -38.71 16.06 -13.75
C ARG A 407 -39.77 16.84 -12.99
N MET A 408 -40.86 17.26 -13.65
CA MET A 408 -41.96 17.98 -12.99
C MET A 408 -42.62 17.12 -11.91
N ASN A 409 -42.84 15.83 -12.17
CA ASN A 409 -43.37 14.89 -11.18
C ASN A 409 -42.43 14.76 -9.96
N ILE A 410 -41.12 14.71 -10.18
CA ILE A 410 -40.12 14.68 -9.12
C ILE A 410 -40.15 15.99 -8.32
N VAL A 411 -40.11 17.15 -8.99
CA VAL A 411 -40.18 18.47 -8.34
C VAL A 411 -41.43 18.57 -7.46
N GLN A 412 -42.61 18.24 -8.01
CA GLN A 412 -43.87 18.25 -7.27
C GLN A 412 -43.84 17.37 -6.02
N ALA A 413 -43.14 16.24 -6.09
CA ALA A 413 -43.09 15.28 -5.00
C ALA A 413 -42.05 15.62 -3.90
N VAL A 414 -41.07 16.49 -4.19
CA VAL A 414 -40.07 16.94 -3.20
C VAL A 414 -40.32 18.33 -2.64
N VAL A 415 -40.97 19.22 -3.39
CA VAL A 415 -41.38 20.52 -2.86
C VAL A 415 -42.66 20.41 -2.03
N SER A 416 -42.81 21.26 -1.02
CA SER A 416 -44.06 21.29 -0.24
C SER A 416 -45.24 21.68 -1.12
N LYS A 417 -46.45 21.25 -0.76
CA LYS A 417 -47.67 21.58 -1.51
C LYS A 417 -47.85 23.10 -1.65
N ASP A 418 -47.64 23.85 -0.57
CA ASP A 418 -47.77 25.30 -0.56
C ASP A 418 -46.76 25.97 -1.50
N VAL A 419 -45.54 25.41 -1.58
CA VAL A 419 -44.51 25.85 -2.54
C VAL A 419 -44.95 25.53 -3.96
N TRP A 420 -45.40 24.31 -4.23
CA TRP A 420 -45.85 23.88 -5.56
C TRP A 420 -46.97 24.75 -6.10
N ASP A 421 -48.00 24.99 -5.28
CA ASP A 421 -49.15 25.82 -5.63
C ASP A 421 -48.71 27.28 -5.90
N LYS A 422 -47.72 27.79 -5.13
CA LYS A 422 -47.14 29.12 -5.32
C LYS A 422 -46.35 29.24 -6.62
N ILE A 423 -45.42 28.32 -6.91
CA ILE A 423 -44.55 28.40 -8.11
C ILE A 423 -45.35 28.19 -9.40
N THR A 424 -46.36 27.31 -9.39
CA THR A 424 -47.23 27.07 -10.55
C THR A 424 -48.17 28.24 -10.83
N SER A 425 -48.71 28.89 -9.78
CA SER A 425 -49.51 30.11 -9.91
C SER A 425 -48.70 31.27 -10.51
N LEU A 426 -47.42 31.41 -10.12
CA LEU A 426 -46.53 32.44 -10.68
C LEU A 426 -46.28 32.22 -12.18
N LYS A 427 -46.00 30.98 -12.60
CA LYS A 427 -45.80 30.65 -14.02
C LYS A 427 -47.07 30.84 -14.86
N ALA A 428 -48.25 30.55 -14.29
CA ALA A 428 -49.52 30.83 -14.96
C ALA A 428 -49.71 32.35 -15.15
N ALA A 429 -49.37 33.16 -14.15
CA ALA A 429 -49.47 34.62 -14.22
C ALA A 429 -48.46 35.25 -15.20
N GLU A 430 -47.29 34.64 -15.43
CA GLU A 430 -46.36 35.07 -16.48
C GLU A 430 -46.88 34.81 -17.90
N LYS A 431 -47.62 33.70 -18.09
CA LYS A 431 -48.24 33.35 -19.38
C LYS A 431 -49.34 34.34 -19.80
N ASP A 432 -49.96 35.00 -18.83
CA ASP A 432 -51.02 36.00 -19.01
C ASP A 432 -50.50 37.45 -19.09
N LYS A 433 -49.17 37.68 -19.01
CA LYS A 433 -48.60 38.99 -19.33
C LYS A 433 -48.66 39.21 -20.86
N PRO A 434 -49.27 40.30 -21.36
CA PRO A 434 -49.22 40.61 -22.78
C PRO A 434 -47.76 40.83 -23.18
N VAL A 435 -47.26 40.00 -24.09
CA VAL A 435 -45.95 40.19 -24.71
C VAL A 435 -45.99 41.51 -25.48
N SER A 436 -45.37 42.56 -24.93
CA SER A 436 -44.98 43.71 -25.75
C SER A 436 -43.81 43.24 -26.61
N ASN A 437 -44.10 42.83 -27.83
CA ASN A 437 -43.09 42.54 -28.84
C ASN A 437 -42.26 43.80 -29.10
N SER A 438 -41.10 43.88 -28.46
CA SER A 438 -39.99 44.70 -28.92
C SER A 438 -38.72 43.85 -28.88
N GLY A 439 -38.51 43.09 -29.96
CA GLY A 439 -37.19 42.67 -30.43
C GLY A 439 -36.66 41.32 -29.94
N VAL A 440 -37.23 40.21 -30.39
CA VAL A 440 -36.47 38.95 -30.54
C VAL A 440 -36.96 38.21 -31.79
N THR A 441 -36.13 38.12 -32.81
CA THR A 441 -36.29 37.25 -33.99
C THR A 441 -35.93 35.81 -33.61
N TYR A 442 -36.87 34.90 -33.76
CA TYR A 442 -36.65 33.46 -33.71
C TYR A 442 -35.84 33.01 -34.95
N ILE A 443 -34.78 32.24 -34.74
CA ILE A 443 -34.15 31.44 -35.80
C ILE A 443 -34.58 30.00 -35.53
N ASP A 444 -35.76 29.64 -36.05
CA ASP A 444 -36.13 28.26 -36.34
C ASP A 444 -35.75 28.02 -37.80
N ASP A 445 -34.76 27.17 -38.05
CA ASP A 445 -34.57 26.33 -39.25
C ASP A 445 -33.08 26.01 -39.39
N GLU A 446 -32.67 24.80 -38.97
CA GLU A 446 -31.76 23.93 -39.73
C GLU A 446 -31.41 22.69 -38.89
N ILE A 447 -31.87 21.52 -39.35
CA ILE A 447 -31.04 20.35 -39.69
C ILE A 447 -32.00 19.23 -40.10
N LYS A 448 -32.16 19.11 -41.43
CA LYS A 448 -32.61 17.89 -42.10
C LYS A 448 -31.37 17.21 -42.68
N SER A 449 -30.95 16.07 -42.15
CA SER A 449 -30.50 14.91 -42.94
C SER A 449 -30.05 13.75 -42.04
N THR A 450 -30.10 12.54 -42.60
CA THR A 450 -30.18 11.24 -41.92
C THR A 450 -28.91 10.38 -42.03
N GLU A 451 -27.71 10.95 -42.22
CA GLU A 451 -26.57 10.16 -42.74
C GLU A 451 -25.30 9.97 -41.87
N ASP A 452 -25.26 10.33 -40.59
CA ASP A 452 -24.05 10.12 -39.76
C ASP A 452 -24.32 9.48 -38.38
N LYS A 453 -24.99 8.33 -38.33
CA LYS A 453 -25.44 7.73 -37.06
C LYS A 453 -24.35 7.01 -36.23
N ASP A 454 -23.28 6.49 -36.83
CA ASP A 454 -22.40 5.56 -36.10
C ASP A 454 -21.04 6.14 -35.68
N ALA A 455 -20.50 7.12 -36.41
CA ALA A 455 -19.24 7.79 -36.01
C ALA A 455 -19.47 9.00 -35.07
N ASN A 456 -20.65 9.62 -35.12
CA ASN A 456 -21.01 10.74 -34.24
C ASN A 456 -21.51 10.26 -32.87
N ALA A 457 -22.12 9.08 -32.74
CA ALA A 457 -22.60 8.60 -31.44
C ALA A 457 -21.48 8.49 -30.38
N ALA A 458 -20.30 7.99 -30.77
CA ALA A 458 -19.16 7.86 -29.85
C ALA A 458 -18.52 9.23 -29.50
N LYS A 459 -18.49 10.19 -30.45
CA LYS A 459 -18.03 11.56 -30.20
C LYS A 459 -19.03 12.37 -29.38
N VAL A 460 -20.33 12.19 -29.61
CA VAL A 460 -21.43 12.81 -28.84
C VAL A 460 -21.49 12.25 -27.43
N LEU A 461 -21.26 10.95 -27.22
CA LEU A 461 -21.18 10.34 -25.88
C LEU A 461 -19.94 10.83 -25.09
N ALA A 462 -18.81 11.05 -25.76
CA ALA A 462 -17.61 11.65 -25.15
C ALA A 462 -17.80 13.15 -24.84
N LYS A 463 -18.61 13.87 -25.64
CA LYS A 463 -18.97 15.28 -25.44
C LYS A 463 -19.99 15.46 -24.29
N LYS A 464 -21.06 14.67 -24.26
CA LYS A 464 -22.08 14.63 -23.19
C LYS A 464 -21.50 14.40 -21.79
N ALA A 465 -20.45 13.58 -21.66
CA ALA A 465 -19.85 13.26 -20.37
C ALA A 465 -18.98 14.40 -19.78
N TYR A 466 -18.46 15.30 -20.62
CA TYR A 466 -17.68 16.47 -20.20
C TYR A 466 -18.57 17.72 -20.07
N GLU A 467 -19.67 17.78 -20.84
CA GLU A 467 -20.65 18.86 -20.83
C GLU A 467 -21.57 18.82 -19.60
N GLY A 468 -21.82 17.66 -18.98
CA GLY A 468 -22.78 17.55 -17.86
C GLY A 468 -22.48 18.42 -16.62
N TYR A 469 -21.20 18.61 -16.23
CA TYR A 469 -20.84 19.51 -15.12
C TYR A 469 -20.99 20.98 -15.51
N TYR A 470 -20.48 21.38 -16.68
CA TYR A 470 -20.57 22.75 -17.16
C TYR A 470 -22.00 23.15 -17.53
N GLU A 471 -22.84 22.22 -18.01
CA GLU A 471 -24.26 22.43 -18.27
C GLU A 471 -25.08 22.48 -16.98
N TYR A 472 -24.78 21.62 -16.00
CA TYR A 472 -25.40 21.67 -14.68
C TYR A 472 -25.03 22.96 -13.93
N MET A 473 -23.76 23.34 -13.95
CA MET A 473 -23.27 24.60 -13.39
C MET A 473 -23.75 25.81 -14.21
N ALA A 474 -23.86 25.71 -15.54
CA ALA A 474 -24.46 26.75 -16.38
C ALA A 474 -25.94 26.95 -16.03
N ARG A 475 -26.71 25.89 -15.76
CA ARG A 475 -28.10 26.00 -15.27
C ARG A 475 -28.20 26.64 -13.87
N ILE A 476 -27.15 26.54 -13.06
CA ILE A 476 -27.04 27.16 -11.73
C ILE A 476 -26.55 28.62 -11.82
N MET A 477 -25.77 28.96 -12.86
CA MET A 477 -25.08 30.24 -13.09
C MET A 477 -25.75 31.11 -14.18
N GLU A 478 -26.74 30.60 -14.91
CA GLU A 478 -27.53 31.35 -15.90
C GLU A 478 -28.27 32.51 -15.21
N PRO A 479 -28.29 33.73 -15.80
CA PRO A 479 -29.16 34.79 -15.34
C PRO A 479 -30.61 34.31 -15.35
N ASP A 480 -31.33 34.50 -14.24
CA ASP A 480 -32.76 34.20 -14.26
C ASP A 480 -33.46 35.18 -15.23
N SER A 481 -34.58 34.76 -15.84
CA SER A 481 -35.25 35.54 -16.90
C SER A 481 -35.69 36.96 -16.48
N ASP A 482 -35.73 37.21 -15.18
CA ASP A 482 -36.08 38.46 -14.52
C ASP A 482 -34.98 39.00 -13.58
N GLU A 483 -33.79 38.38 -13.58
CA GLU A 483 -32.65 38.82 -12.78
C GLU A 483 -32.06 40.11 -13.35
N THR A 484 -31.91 41.13 -12.51
CA THR A 484 -31.22 42.37 -12.91
C THR A 484 -29.72 42.13 -13.01
N GLU A 485 -29.04 42.90 -13.86
CA GLU A 485 -27.58 42.76 -14.05
C GLU A 485 -26.79 42.92 -12.75
N ASP A 486 -27.25 43.80 -11.84
CA ASP A 486 -26.62 44.02 -10.54
C ASP A 486 -26.88 42.85 -9.56
N SER A 487 -28.10 42.30 -9.54
CA SER A 487 -28.44 41.10 -8.76
C SER A 487 -27.65 39.88 -9.24
N HIS A 488 -27.49 39.75 -10.55
CA HIS A 488 -26.67 38.71 -11.16
C HIS A 488 -25.20 38.83 -10.75
N LYS A 489 -24.64 40.05 -10.76
CA LYS A 489 -23.27 40.33 -10.30
C LYS A 489 -23.09 40.02 -8.82
N GLU A 490 -24.01 40.44 -7.94
CA GLU A 490 -23.95 40.15 -6.51
C GLU A 490 -24.02 38.65 -6.22
N ARG A 491 -24.88 37.91 -6.93
CA ARG A 491 -24.98 36.45 -6.85
C ARG A 491 -23.69 35.76 -7.32
N LEU A 492 -23.10 36.21 -8.43
CA LEU A 492 -21.81 35.70 -8.91
C LEU A 492 -20.68 36.00 -7.91
N GLU A 493 -20.65 37.17 -7.27
CA GLU A 493 -19.68 37.50 -6.22
C GLU A 493 -19.86 36.64 -4.95
N TRP A 494 -21.11 36.33 -4.57
CA TRP A 494 -21.38 35.39 -3.48
C TRP A 494 -20.92 33.97 -3.81
N ILE A 495 -21.18 33.49 -5.03
CA ILE A 495 -20.69 32.20 -5.53
C ILE A 495 -19.16 32.18 -5.54
N LYS A 496 -18.50 33.25 -6.00
CA LYS A 496 -17.04 33.41 -5.97
C LYS A 496 -16.47 33.42 -4.54
N LYS A 497 -17.22 33.89 -3.57
CA LYS A 497 -16.78 33.92 -2.16
C LYS A 497 -16.95 32.57 -1.45
N ASN A 498 -17.86 31.71 -1.92
CA ASN A 498 -18.30 30.51 -1.20
C ASN A 498 -18.11 29.18 -1.95
N MET A 499 -17.70 29.20 -3.23
CA MET A 499 -17.30 28.00 -4.00
C MET A 499 -15.77 27.92 -4.21
N PRO A 500 -15.17 26.71 -4.29
CA PRO A 500 -13.74 26.53 -4.51
C PRO A 500 -13.24 27.16 -5.82
N THR A 501 -12.00 27.65 -5.80
CA THR A 501 -11.39 28.60 -6.74
C THR A 501 -11.26 28.13 -8.21
N VAL A 502 -11.34 26.82 -8.49
CA VAL A 502 -11.18 26.30 -9.87
C VAL A 502 -12.47 26.39 -10.67
N ALA A 503 -13.64 26.17 -10.04
CA ALA A 503 -14.96 26.37 -10.65
C ALA A 503 -15.21 27.83 -11.10
N GLN A 504 -14.43 28.78 -10.60
CA GLN A 504 -14.52 30.20 -10.97
C GLN A 504 -13.77 30.53 -12.26
N THR A 505 -12.70 29.79 -12.58
CA THR A 505 -11.77 30.21 -13.64
C THR A 505 -12.23 29.77 -15.02
N ASP A 506 -12.81 28.57 -15.14
CA ASP A 506 -13.31 28.05 -16.42
C ASP A 506 -14.73 28.54 -16.75
N LEU A 507 -15.57 28.81 -15.76
CA LEU A 507 -16.88 29.46 -15.96
C LEU A 507 -16.75 30.93 -16.40
N TYR A 508 -15.69 31.64 -15.97
CA TYR A 508 -15.45 33.02 -16.40
C TYR A 508 -15.04 33.11 -17.88
N ARG A 509 -14.32 32.11 -18.40
CA ARG A 509 -13.94 32.06 -19.82
C ARG A 509 -15.16 31.89 -20.72
N TYR A 510 -16.08 31.00 -20.37
CA TYR A 510 -17.33 30.76 -21.12
C TYR A 510 -18.19 32.02 -21.28
N TYR A 511 -18.37 32.81 -20.21
CA TYR A 511 -19.23 34.00 -20.24
C TYR A 511 -18.58 35.26 -20.83
N SER A 512 -17.26 35.26 -21.05
CA SER A 512 -16.54 36.46 -21.49
C SER A 512 -16.41 36.64 -23.01
N ASP A 513 -16.49 35.58 -23.81
CA ASP A 513 -16.32 35.69 -25.27
C ASP A 513 -17.34 34.95 -26.13
N GLY A 514 -18.25 34.17 -25.53
CA GLY A 514 -19.33 33.49 -26.25
C GLY A 514 -18.88 32.46 -27.29
N SER A 515 -17.62 32.00 -27.27
CA SER A 515 -17.12 31.02 -28.24
C SER A 515 -16.59 29.74 -27.58
N TYR A 516 -17.02 28.59 -28.12
CA TYR A 516 -16.44 27.30 -27.76
C TYR A 516 -15.07 27.19 -28.43
N LYS A 517 -13.98 27.34 -27.67
CA LYS A 517 -12.65 26.96 -28.17
C LYS A 517 -12.52 25.45 -28.10
N SER A 518 -12.26 24.84 -29.25
CA SER A 518 -12.05 23.40 -29.35
C SER A 518 -10.69 23.02 -28.75
N LYS A 519 -10.46 21.72 -28.51
CA LYS A 519 -9.16 21.20 -28.03
C LYS A 519 -7.95 21.61 -28.90
N ALA A 520 -8.17 22.10 -30.12
CA ALA A 520 -7.12 22.61 -31.00
C ALA A 520 -6.59 24.00 -30.62
N ASP A 521 -7.32 24.73 -29.77
CA ASP A 521 -7.03 26.15 -29.45
C ASP A 521 -6.21 26.33 -28.16
N TYR A 522 -5.83 25.23 -27.51
CA TYR A 522 -4.91 25.20 -26.36
C TYR A 522 -3.57 24.60 -26.83
N PRO A 523 -2.51 25.40 -27.01
CA PRO A 523 -1.18 24.85 -27.19
C PRO A 523 -0.75 24.19 -25.88
N LEU A 524 -0.25 22.94 -26.03
CA LEU A 524 0.25 22.03 -25.00
C LEU A 524 1.08 22.69 -23.90
#